data_AF-A0A3B9YNM7-F1
#
_entry.id   AF-A0A3B9YNM7-F1
#
_cell.length_a   1.000
_cell.length_b   1.000
_cell.length_c   1.000
_cell.angle_alpha   90.00
_cell.angle_beta   90.00
_cell.angle_gamma   90.00
#
_symmetry.space_group_name_H-M   'P 1'
#
loop_
_entity.id
_entity.type
_entity.pdbx_description
1 polymer ?
#
loop_
_entity_poly.entity_id
_entity_poly.type
_entity_poly.pdbx_seq_one_letter_code
_entity_poly.pdbx_strand_id
1 'polypeptide(L)'
;MVTLLFRFLSLVLIICGLMLLGADAVSTLEAGGVIKLRSLESVWMLFVPGSAPSAALPGPLAMILGIPAWAVLGLLGLLFAFLFRHRDDEYDH
;
A
#
# COMPACT_ATOMS: atom_id res chain seq x y z
N MET A 1 -5.43 -20.78 12.01
CA MET A 1 -4.41 -20.67 10.94
C MET A 1 -4.71 -19.53 9.97
N VAL A 2 -5.93 -19.42 9.44
CA VAL A 2 -6.34 -18.35 8.51
C VAL A 2 -6.20 -16.94 9.12
N THR A 3 -6.60 -16.73 10.38
CA THR A 3 -6.46 -15.42 11.06
C THR A 3 -5.00 -14.97 11.21
N LEU A 4 -4.08 -15.90 11.51
CA LEU A 4 -2.64 -15.59 11.61
C LEU A 4 -2.06 -15.12 10.28
N LEU A 5 -2.47 -15.73 9.17
CA LEU A 5 -2.08 -15.31 7.83
C LEU A 5 -2.53 -13.87 7.52
N PHE A 6 -3.78 -13.53 7.84
CA PHE A 6 -4.29 -12.18 7.61
C PHE A 6 -3.62 -11.14 8.52
N ARG A 7 -3.33 -11.47 9.78
CA ARG A 7 -2.58 -10.58 10.69
C ARG A 7 -1.16 -10.34 10.18
N PHE A 8 -0.48 -11.39 9.74
CA PHE A 8 0.84 -11.28 9.13
C PHE A 8 0.81 -10.44 7.85
N LEU A 9 -0.13 -10.72 6.94
CA LEU A 9 -0.29 -9.96 5.70
C LEU A 9 -0.57 -8.48 5.96
N SER A 10 -1.44 -8.18 6.92
CA SER A 10 -1.74 -6.80 7.34
C SER A 10 -0.49 -6.08 7.82
N LEU A 11 0.30 -6.74 8.67
CA LEU A 11 1.56 -6.19 9.18
C LEU A 11 2.58 -5.95 8.05
N VAL A 12 2.72 -6.90 7.11
CA VAL A 12 3.59 -6.72 5.94
C VAL A 12 3.16 -5.53 5.10
N LEU A 13 1.86 -5.38 4.82
CA LEU A 13 1.32 -4.25 4.06
C LEU A 13 1.56 -2.91 4.75
N ILE A 14 1.35 -2.85 6.07
CA ILE A 14 1.61 -1.65 6.87
C ILE A 14 3.10 -1.29 6.82
N ILE A 15 4.00 -2.26 7.01
CA ILE A 15 5.44 -2.03 6.94
C ILE A 15 5.84 -1.52 5.56
N CYS A 16 5.37 -2.15 4.48
CA CYS A 16 5.63 -1.69 3.12
C CYS A 16 5.12 -0.26 2.90
N GLY A 17 3.91 0.06 3.37
CA GLY A 17 3.35 1.40 3.32
C GLY A 17 4.22 2.42 4.05
N LEU A 18 4.66 2.11 5.27
CA LEU A 18 5.54 2.97 6.06
C LEU A 18 6.92 3.16 5.43
N MET A 19 7.50 2.12 4.84
CA MET A 19 8.77 2.23 4.12
C MET A 19 8.68 3.14 2.90
N LEU A 20 7.59 3.02 2.12
CA LEU A 20 7.35 3.90 0.98
C LEU A 20 7.10 5.34 1.42
N LEU A 21 6.34 5.55 2.50
CA LEU A 21 6.11 6.89 3.07
C LEU A 21 7.43 7.52 3.54
N GLY A 22 8.28 6.75 4.22
CA GLY A 22 9.61 7.21 4.64
C GLY A 22 10.49 7.60 3.46
N ALA A 23 10.51 6.78 2.40
CA ALA A 23 11.26 7.09 1.20
C ALA A 23 10.72 8.32 0.44
N ASP A 24 9.40 8.49 0.36
CA ASP A 24 8.77 9.69 -0.23
C ASP A 24 9.09 10.96 0.59
N ALA A 25 9.12 10.84 1.93
CA ALA A 25 9.51 11.93 2.82
C ALA A 25 10.99 12.31 2.62
N VAL A 26 11.91 11.34 2.55
CA VAL A 26 13.33 11.59 2.28
C VAL A 26 13.52 12.23 0.91
N SER A 27 12.89 11.71 -0.15
CA SER A 27 12.97 12.30 -1.48
C SER A 27 12.39 13.71 -1.56
N THR A 28 11.37 14.02 -0.75
CA THR A 28 10.82 15.38 -0.62
C THR A 28 11.84 16.34 0.01
N LEU A 29 12.59 15.88 1.02
CA LEU A 29 13.66 16.66 1.64
C LEU A 29 14.84 16.89 0.68
N GLU A 30 15.25 15.84 -0.04
CA GLU A 30 16.30 15.92 -1.07
C GLU A 30 15.92 16.88 -2.20
N ALA A 31 14.64 16.99 -2.52
CA ALA A 31 14.10 17.92 -3.51
C ALA A 31 13.91 19.35 -2.97
N GLY A 32 14.51 19.70 -1.82
CA GLY A 32 14.41 21.04 -1.23
C GLY A 32 13.02 21.36 -0.67
N GLY A 33 12.27 20.35 -0.22
CA GLY A 33 10.92 20.49 0.31
C GLY A 33 9.80 20.39 -0.74
N VAL A 34 10.13 20.16 -2.01
CA VAL A 34 9.14 19.89 -3.05
C VAL A 34 8.58 18.48 -2.87
N ILE A 35 7.27 18.37 -2.66
CA ILE A 35 6.58 17.09 -2.41
C ILE A 35 6.83 16.11 -3.56
N LYS A 36 7.44 14.96 -3.23
CA LYS A 36 7.68 13.85 -4.14
C LYS A 36 6.86 12.64 -3.68
N LEU A 37 5.83 12.32 -4.45
CA LEU A 37 4.97 11.16 -4.22
C LEU A 37 5.12 10.19 -5.38
N ARG A 38 5.37 8.92 -5.08
CA ARG A 38 5.44 7.88 -6.11
C ARG A 38 4.10 7.18 -6.23
N SER A 39 3.55 7.13 -7.43
CA SER A 39 2.32 6.40 -7.70
C SER A 39 2.53 4.89 -7.55
N LEU A 40 1.45 4.15 -7.29
CA LEU A 40 1.49 2.68 -7.25
C LEU A 40 2.02 2.09 -8.56
N GLU A 41 1.67 2.68 -9.72
CA GLU A 41 2.22 2.30 -11.02
C GLU A 41 3.73 2.49 -11.09
N SER A 42 4.23 3.63 -10.60
CA SER A 42 5.67 3.93 -10.60
C SER A 42 6.42 2.91 -9.77
N VAL A 43 5.89 2.54 -8.60
CA VAL A 43 6.49 1.51 -7.74
C VAL A 43 6.43 0.14 -8.40
N TRP A 44 5.31 -0.22 -9.05
CA TRP A 44 5.19 -1.49 -9.78
C TRP A 44 6.23 -1.63 -10.89
N MET A 45 6.45 -0.57 -11.67
CA MET A 45 7.43 -0.56 -12.75
C MET A 45 8.88 -0.73 -12.26
N LEU A 46 9.17 -0.49 -10.98
CA LEU A 46 10.49 -0.81 -10.40
C LEU A 46 10.74 -2.32 -10.34
N PHE A 47 9.68 -3.12 -10.12
CA PHE A 47 9.77 -4.57 -10.02
C PHE A 47 9.57 -5.25 -11.37
N VAL A 48 8.71 -4.70 -12.22
CA VAL A 48 8.42 -5.24 -13.56
C VAL A 48 8.60 -4.14 -14.61
N PRO A 49 9.85 -3.88 -15.03
CA PRO A 49 10.15 -2.84 -16.02
C PRO A 49 9.43 -3.08 -17.35
N GLY A 50 8.91 -2.01 -17.95
CA GLY A 50 8.20 -2.07 -19.23
C GLY A 50 6.76 -2.57 -19.16
N SER A 51 6.27 -2.95 -17.97
CA SER A 51 4.84 -3.21 -17.79
C SER A 51 4.04 -1.91 -17.67
N ALA A 52 2.81 -1.92 -18.19
CA ALA A 52 1.87 -0.80 -18.11
C ALA A 52 0.54 -1.30 -17.54
N PRO A 53 0.44 -1.49 -16.20
CA PRO A 53 -0.75 -2.07 -15.59
C PRO A 53 -2.01 -1.23 -15.84
N SER A 54 -1.86 0.08 -16.03
CA SER A 54 -2.96 0.99 -16.41
C SER A 54 -3.58 0.67 -17.76
N ALA A 55 -2.81 0.14 -18.72
CA ALA A 55 -3.31 -0.25 -20.04
C ALA A 55 -4.08 -1.58 -20.01
N ALA A 56 -3.86 -2.42 -19.00
CA ALA A 56 -4.50 -3.72 -18.85
C ALA A 56 -5.77 -3.67 -17.98
N LEU A 57 -6.03 -2.56 -17.28
CA LEU A 57 -7.12 -2.43 -16.33
C LEU A 57 -8.22 -1.47 -16.81
N PRO A 58 -9.50 -1.75 -16.50
CA PRO A 58 -10.60 -0.84 -16.78
C PRO A 58 -10.48 0.46 -15.94
N GLY A 59 -10.98 1.57 -16.49
CA GLY A 59 -10.76 2.94 -16.00
C GLY A 59 -10.75 3.15 -14.48
N PRO A 60 -11.77 2.71 -13.71
CA PRO A 60 -11.79 2.91 -12.26
C PRO A 60 -10.65 2.20 -11.52
N LEU A 61 -10.22 1.03 -12.00
CA LEU A 61 -9.09 0.31 -11.41
C LEU A 61 -7.76 0.95 -11.80
N ALA A 62 -7.67 1.47 -13.03
CA ALA A 62 -6.51 2.22 -13.47
C ALA A 62 -6.30 3.53 -12.65
N MET A 63 -7.38 4.15 -12.14
CA MET A 63 -7.27 5.33 -11.27
C MET A 63 -6.53 5.03 -9.96
N ILE A 64 -6.69 3.83 -9.40
CA ILE A 64 -6.01 3.42 -8.16
C ILE A 64 -4.49 3.40 -8.36
N LEU A 65 -4.03 3.08 -9.56
CA LEU A 65 -2.59 3.05 -9.89
C LEU A 65 -1.92 4.43 -9.81
N GLY A 66 -2.70 5.50 -9.96
CA GLY A 66 -2.23 6.89 -9.82
C GLY A 66 -2.13 7.37 -8.38
N ILE A 67 -2.69 6.65 -7.42
CA ILE A 67 -2.66 7.01 -5.99
C ILE A 67 -1.23 6.76 -5.45
N PRO A 68 -0.73 7.60 -4.51
CA PRO A 68 0.54 7.35 -3.85
C PRO A 68 0.62 5.93 -3.26
N ALA A 69 1.68 5.22 -3.58
CA ALA A 69 1.80 3.79 -3.28
C ALA A 69 1.73 3.50 -1.77
N TRP A 70 2.32 4.36 -0.95
CA TRP A 70 2.26 4.24 0.51
C TRP A 70 0.84 4.31 1.04
N ALA A 71 -0.02 5.15 0.44
CA ALA A 71 -1.39 5.32 0.87
C ALA A 71 -2.21 4.08 0.53
N VAL A 72 -2.04 3.52 -0.67
CA VAL A 72 -2.73 2.30 -1.07
C VAL A 72 -2.34 1.13 -0.16
N LEU A 73 -1.04 0.85 0.00
CA LEU A 73 -0.59 -0.30 0.78
C LEU A 73 -0.85 -0.12 2.28
N GLY A 74 -0.58 1.06 2.82
CA GLY A 74 -0.77 1.37 4.23
C GLY A 74 -2.23 1.34 4.65
N LEU A 75 -3.13 1.96 3.87
CA LEU A 75 -4.57 1.94 4.17
C LEU A 75 -5.15 0.54 4.03
N LEU A 76 -4.77 -0.21 2.99
CA LEU A 76 -5.24 -1.58 2.81
C LEU A 76 -4.77 -2.51 3.95
N GLY A 77 -3.52 -2.35 4.39
CA GLY A 77 -3.00 -3.03 5.57
C GLY A 77 -3.74 -2.66 6.86
N LEU A 78 -4.06 -1.38 7.05
CA LEU A 78 -4.85 -0.91 8.20
C LEU A 78 -6.28 -1.45 8.18
N LEU A 79 -6.93 -1.46 7.02
CA LEU A 79 -8.26 -2.01 6.83
C LEU A 79 -8.31 -3.49 7.18
N PHE A 80 -7.33 -4.28 6.72
CA PHE A 80 -7.23 -5.68 7.10
C PHE A 80 -6.96 -5.84 8.59
N ALA A 81 -6.04 -5.08 9.16
CA ALA A 81 -5.77 -5.14 10.60
C ALA A 81 -7.03 -4.88 11.44
N PHE A 82 -7.84 -3.89 11.07
CA PHE A 82 -9.10 -3.59 11.76
C PHE A 82 -10.18 -4.67 11.55
N LEU A 83 -10.39 -5.10 10.30
CA LEU A 83 -11.43 -6.08 9.97
C LEU A 83 -11.18 -7.42 10.67
N PHE A 84 -9.93 -7.87 10.72
CA PHE A 84 -9.59 -9.15 11.34
C PHE A 84 -9.44 -9.05 12.86
N ARG A 85 -9.14 -7.87 13.41
CA ARG A 85 -9.17 -7.68 14.87
C ARG A 85 -10.57 -7.89 15.43
N HIS A 86 -11.59 -7.37 14.76
CA HIS A 86 -12.98 -7.46 15.26
C HIS A 86 -13.53 -8.89 15.31
N ARG A 87 -12.97 -9.80 14.49
CA ARG A 87 -13.38 -11.22 14.46
C ARG A 87 -12.81 -12.04 15.62
N ASP A 88 -11.73 -11.57 16.24
CA ASP A 88 -11.15 -12.22 17.42
C ASP A 88 -12.01 -11.93 18.67
N ASP A 89 -12.66 -10.76 18.73
CA ASP A 89 -13.47 -10.31 19.88
C ASP A 89 -14.84 -11.02 20.00
N GLU A 90 -15.40 -11.52 18.89
CA GLU A 90 -16.76 -12.10 18.84
C GLU A 90 -16.83 -13.56 19.30
N TYR A 91 -15.70 -14.25 19.45
CA TYR A 91 -15.64 -15.64 19.92
C TYR A 91 -15.44 -15.80 21.44
N ASP A 92 -15.21 -14.71 22.18
CA ASP A 92 -14.97 -14.70 23.63
C ASP A 92 -16.23 -14.39 24.47
N HIS A 93 -17.43 -14.41 23.85
CA HIS A 93 -18.74 -14.28 24.51
C HIS A 93 -19.68 -15.42 24.16
#